data_AF-A0A177WSZ5-F1
#
_entry.id   AF-A0A177WSZ5-F1
#
_cell.length_a   1.000
_cell.length_b   1.000
_cell.length_c   1.000
_cell.angle_alpha   90.00
_cell.angle_beta   90.00
_cell.angle_gamma   90.00
#
_symmetry.space_group_name_H-M   'P 1'
#
loop_
_entity.id
_entity.type
_entity.pdbx_description
1 polymer ?
#
loop_
_entity_poly.entity_id
_entity_poly.type
_entity_poly.pdbx_seq_one_letter_code
_entity_poly.pdbx_strand_id
1 'polypeptide(L)'
;MTIDTWKDVSHDTDPPLNVQKPLELISRLFVQRKFENAHQECIRLLDQFDILTSDQRNVLLLMLLRISKEVGQWNEAWQKVCQLIGGSGMLSEELLLLGSLKMLKEKEYKNTLDLIETWLTCQTDEYMARVASNMQPSARNYRRIVELYLLSLVGAHDYSAALAFLQYNTILGSQQKKTLEEYVVQLQNEEKALLTPVSNTIESTVVELPPVTTDLIKPTFKTRRDEGFCDPSVQSINQISSSTEASFTQQPVSEQPSTNITPVSKIAPKSNSKTILARITETMIRYAKYSQKRHWLISGIFVMLILLMWISRKMSILQHKGVIYRILSIAGNRLLTTARMGINAQF
;
A
#
# COMPACT_ATOMS: atom_id res chain seq x y z
N MET A 1 -65.35 44.67 3.65
CA MET A 1 -64.34 45.38 2.83
C MET A 1 -63.08 45.50 3.67
N THR A 2 -61.92 44.97 3.33
CA THR A 2 -61.50 43.86 2.45
C THR A 2 -60.11 43.53 2.97
N ILE A 3 -59.86 42.26 3.25
CA ILE A 3 -58.55 41.69 3.59
C ILE A 3 -57.71 41.70 2.32
N ASP A 4 -56.50 42.24 2.34
CA ASP A 4 -55.46 42.10 1.32
C ASP A 4 -54.17 42.78 1.85
N THR A 5 -52.95 42.26 1.76
CA THR A 5 -52.44 41.01 1.20
C THR A 5 -51.06 40.81 1.83
N TRP A 6 -50.79 39.57 2.24
CA TRP A 6 -49.46 39.11 2.53
C TRP A 6 -48.64 39.20 1.25
N LYS A 7 -47.57 40.00 1.25
CA LYS A 7 -46.50 39.83 0.26
C LYS A 7 -45.62 38.70 0.75
N ASP A 8 -45.95 37.51 0.27
CA ASP A 8 -45.04 36.39 0.17
C ASP A 8 -43.73 36.88 -0.43
N VAL A 9 -42.70 36.98 0.42
CA VAL A 9 -41.32 36.92 -0.04
C VAL A 9 -41.12 35.46 -0.43
N SER A 10 -41.32 35.19 -1.71
CA SER A 10 -40.91 33.95 -2.35
C SER A 10 -39.44 33.72 -2.02
N HIS A 11 -39.19 32.81 -1.09
CA HIS A 11 -37.93 32.08 -1.07
C HIS A 11 -37.84 31.35 -2.43
N ASP A 12 -37.16 31.98 -3.39
CA ASP A 12 -36.52 31.26 -4.49
C ASP A 12 -35.48 30.33 -3.87
N THR A 13 -35.94 29.21 -3.33
CA THR A 13 -35.11 28.03 -3.19
C THR A 13 -34.92 27.52 -4.60
N ASP A 14 -33.81 27.91 -5.23
CA ASP A 14 -33.29 27.22 -6.40
C ASP A 14 -33.41 25.71 -6.15
N PRO A 15 -33.98 24.93 -7.09
CA PRO A 15 -34.11 23.49 -6.91
C PRO A 15 -32.71 22.93 -6.62
N PRO A 16 -32.56 22.00 -5.65
CA PRO A 16 -31.25 21.46 -5.31
C PRO A 16 -30.58 20.98 -6.60
N LEU A 17 -29.46 21.61 -6.94
CA LEU A 17 -28.69 21.29 -8.15
C LEU A 17 -28.53 19.76 -8.16
N ASN A 18 -29.01 19.11 -9.22
CA ASN A 18 -29.00 17.65 -9.27
C ASN A 18 -27.58 17.14 -9.52
N VAL A 19 -26.77 17.07 -8.45
CA VAL A 19 -25.35 16.71 -8.48
C VAL A 19 -25.13 15.21 -8.73
N GLN A 20 -26.20 14.43 -8.75
CA GLN A 20 -26.16 13.01 -9.10
C GLN A 20 -25.82 12.80 -10.58
N LYS A 21 -26.32 13.67 -11.47
CA LYS A 21 -26.05 13.61 -12.91
C LYS A 21 -24.55 13.73 -13.26
N PRO A 22 -23.78 14.69 -12.68
CA PRO A 22 -22.33 14.73 -12.83
C PRO A 22 -21.59 13.45 -12.42
N LEU A 23 -21.91 12.86 -11.26
CA LEU A 23 -21.24 11.63 -10.80
C LEU A 23 -21.54 10.44 -11.72
N GLU A 24 -22.79 10.33 -12.19
CA GLU A 24 -23.17 9.31 -13.18
C GLU A 24 -22.44 9.50 -14.51
N LEU A 25 -22.27 10.75 -14.97
CA LEU A 25 -21.50 11.07 -16.16
C LEU A 25 -20.04 10.64 -16.02
N ILE A 26 -19.39 10.98 -14.91
CA ILE A 26 -18.01 10.59 -14.60
C ILE A 26 -17.88 9.06 -14.63
N SER A 27 -18.77 8.36 -13.93
CA SER A 27 -18.78 6.89 -13.89
C SER A 27 -18.94 6.28 -15.29
N ARG A 28 -19.87 6.81 -16.10
CA ARG A 28 -20.08 6.36 -17.48
C ARG A 28 -18.85 6.57 -18.36
N LEU A 29 -18.20 7.74 -18.26
CA LEU A 29 -16.98 8.05 -19.01
C LEU A 29 -15.83 7.13 -18.60
N PHE A 30 -15.70 6.83 -17.30
CA PHE A 30 -14.72 5.89 -16.77
C PHE A 30 -14.91 4.48 -17.33
N VAL A 31 -16.15 3.96 -17.33
CA VAL A 31 -16.47 2.65 -17.91
C VAL A 31 -16.19 2.61 -19.42
N GLN A 32 -16.46 3.71 -20.13
CA GLN A 32 -16.13 3.87 -21.55
C GLN A 32 -14.63 4.07 -21.83
N ARG A 33 -13.76 4.06 -20.80
CA ARG A 33 -12.32 4.32 -20.89
C ARG A 33 -11.95 5.68 -21.50
N LYS A 34 -12.85 6.67 -21.38
CA LYS A 34 -12.58 8.07 -21.76
C LYS A 34 -12.00 8.80 -20.56
N PHE A 35 -10.79 8.41 -20.15
CA PHE A 35 -10.22 8.79 -18.86
C PHE A 35 -9.94 10.29 -18.75
N GLU A 36 -9.45 10.93 -19.81
CA GLU A 36 -9.17 12.37 -19.83
C GLU A 36 -10.45 13.18 -19.64
N ASN A 37 -11.54 12.80 -20.33
CA ASN A 37 -12.84 13.46 -20.18
C ASN A 37 -13.42 13.21 -18.78
N ALA A 38 -13.32 11.98 -18.26
CA ALA A 38 -13.77 11.66 -16.91
C ALA A 38 -12.99 12.47 -15.86
N HIS A 39 -11.68 12.66 -16.08
CA HIS A 39 -10.81 13.43 -15.22
C HIS A 39 -11.22 14.91 -15.20
N GLN A 40 -11.43 15.50 -16.38
CA GLN A 40 -11.90 16.89 -16.50
C GLN A 40 -13.23 17.10 -15.79
N GLU A 41 -14.17 16.17 -15.93
CA GLU A 41 -15.46 16.23 -15.21
C GLU A 41 -15.29 16.08 -13.69
N CYS A 42 -14.36 15.23 -13.21
CA CYS A 42 -14.02 15.20 -11.80
C CYS A 42 -13.51 16.55 -11.32
N ILE A 43 -12.54 17.14 -12.02
CA ILE A 43 -11.96 18.45 -11.65
C ILE A 43 -13.03 19.53 -11.61
N ARG A 44 -13.90 19.60 -12.62
CA ARG A 44 -15.03 20.54 -12.67
C ARG A 44 -15.99 20.35 -11.49
N LEU A 45 -16.25 19.11 -11.09
CA LEU A 45 -17.15 18.81 -9.98
C LEU A 45 -16.52 19.13 -8.61
N LEU A 46 -15.19 19.15 -8.50
CA LEU A 46 -14.51 19.58 -7.27
C LEU A 46 -14.71 21.07 -6.97
N ASP A 47 -15.00 21.91 -7.97
CA ASP A 47 -15.35 23.32 -7.73
C ASP A 47 -16.68 23.47 -6.96
N GLN A 48 -17.46 22.39 -6.92
CA GLN A 48 -18.73 22.27 -6.20
C GLN A 48 -18.61 21.33 -5.00
N PHE A 49 -17.40 21.10 -4.46
CA PHE A 49 -17.18 20.11 -3.41
C PHE A 49 -18.00 20.37 -2.14
N ASP A 50 -18.18 21.64 -1.77
CA ASP A 50 -18.89 22.03 -0.54
C ASP A 50 -20.38 21.71 -0.56
N ILE A 51 -21.01 21.67 -1.75
CA ILE A 51 -22.43 21.35 -1.87
C ILE A 51 -22.71 19.83 -1.90
N LEU A 52 -21.65 19.01 -2.01
CA LEU A 52 -21.78 17.55 -2.00
C LEU A 52 -22.01 17.02 -0.58
N THR A 53 -22.80 15.96 -0.47
CA THR A 53 -22.89 15.15 0.76
C THR A 53 -21.57 14.42 1.02
N SER A 54 -21.32 14.01 2.28
CA SER A 54 -20.12 13.26 2.67
C SER A 54 -19.88 12.02 1.79
N ASP A 55 -20.93 11.26 1.49
CA ASP A 55 -20.83 10.07 0.65
C ASP A 55 -20.48 10.41 -0.79
N GLN A 56 -21.10 11.45 -1.36
CA GLN A 56 -20.79 11.92 -2.72
C GLN A 56 -19.37 12.45 -2.82
N ARG A 57 -18.88 13.16 -1.80
CA ARG A 57 -17.48 13.61 -1.73
C ARG A 57 -16.52 12.42 -1.76
N ASN A 58 -16.75 11.42 -0.91
CA ASN A 58 -15.93 10.22 -0.87
C ASN A 58 -15.92 9.48 -2.23
N VAL A 59 -17.08 9.30 -2.86
CA VAL A 59 -17.18 8.68 -4.18
C VAL A 59 -16.41 9.49 -5.25
N LEU A 60 -16.57 10.81 -5.26
CA LEU A 60 -15.86 11.69 -6.20
C LEU A 60 -14.34 11.56 -6.04
N LEU A 61 -13.83 11.63 -4.81
CA LEU A 61 -12.40 11.54 -4.54
C LEU A 61 -11.83 10.16 -4.89
N LEU A 62 -12.57 9.07 -4.62
CA LEU A 62 -12.18 7.73 -5.04
C LEU A 62 -12.12 7.60 -6.57
N MET A 63 -13.11 8.17 -7.27
CA MET A 63 -13.15 8.17 -8.73
C MET A 63 -11.99 9.00 -9.30
N LEU A 64 -11.73 10.19 -8.74
CA LEU A 64 -10.60 11.02 -9.11
C LEU A 64 -9.30 10.23 -9.02
N LEU A 65 -8.98 9.63 -7.86
CA LEU A 65 -7.74 8.85 -7.70
C LEU A 65 -7.64 7.69 -8.68
N ARG A 66 -8.73 6.96 -8.91
CA ARG A 66 -8.74 5.85 -9.87
C ARG A 66 -8.53 6.31 -11.31
N ILE A 67 -9.14 7.42 -11.71
CA ILE A 67 -8.98 8.00 -13.05
C ILE A 67 -7.57 8.58 -13.22
N SER A 68 -7.10 9.38 -12.26
CA SER A 68 -5.77 10.01 -12.32
C SER A 68 -4.65 8.97 -12.36
N LYS A 69 -4.86 7.78 -11.80
CA LYS A 69 -3.95 6.64 -11.99
C LYS A 69 -3.81 6.24 -13.47
N GLU A 70 -4.92 6.18 -14.20
CA GLU A 70 -4.93 5.76 -15.61
C GLU A 70 -4.40 6.87 -16.54
N VAL A 71 -4.55 8.15 -16.16
CA VAL A 71 -4.03 9.32 -16.89
C VAL A 71 -2.57 9.65 -16.51
N GLY A 72 -1.99 8.97 -15.50
CA GLY A 72 -0.61 9.21 -15.05
C GLY A 72 -0.42 10.44 -14.17
N GLN A 73 -1.49 10.98 -13.58
CA GLN A 73 -1.50 12.17 -12.71
C GLN A 73 -1.76 11.81 -11.23
N TRP A 74 -1.33 10.62 -10.80
CA TRP A 74 -1.61 10.13 -9.45
C TRP A 74 -1.13 11.07 -8.34
N ASN A 75 0.12 11.55 -8.41
CA ASN A 75 0.73 12.32 -7.32
C ASN A 75 0.00 13.65 -7.07
N GLU A 76 -0.34 14.36 -8.14
CA GLU A 76 -1.09 15.62 -8.07
C GLU A 76 -2.50 15.38 -7.49
N ALA A 77 -3.19 14.35 -7.98
CA ALA A 77 -4.52 14.00 -7.49
C ALA A 77 -4.50 13.56 -6.01
N TRP A 78 -3.48 12.79 -5.59
CA TRP A 78 -3.30 12.38 -4.21
C TRP A 78 -3.09 13.57 -3.28
N GLN A 79 -2.20 14.49 -3.65
CA GLN A 79 -1.99 15.73 -2.88
C GLN A 79 -3.27 16.55 -2.78
N LYS A 80 -4.00 16.70 -3.89
CA LYS A 80 -5.28 17.42 -3.91
C LYS A 80 -6.33 16.77 -3.01
N VAL A 81 -6.44 15.45 -3.01
CA VAL A 81 -7.35 14.69 -2.12
C VAL A 81 -6.99 14.92 -0.65
N CYS A 82 -5.71 14.79 -0.28
CA CYS A 82 -5.27 15.04 1.09
C CYS A 82 -5.56 16.48 1.52
N GLN A 83 -5.37 17.47 0.64
CA GLN A 83 -5.68 18.88 0.94
C GLN A 83 -7.17 19.12 1.17
N LEU A 84 -8.03 18.60 0.27
CA LEU A 84 -9.48 18.78 0.36
C LEU A 84 -10.09 18.14 1.62
N ILE A 85 -9.50 17.06 2.11
CA ILE A 85 -9.95 16.35 3.31
C ILE A 85 -9.39 16.98 4.60
N GLY A 86 -8.37 17.84 4.51
CA GLY A 86 -7.72 18.44 5.68
C GLY A 86 -6.58 17.58 6.25
N GLY A 87 -5.98 16.71 5.45
CA GLY A 87 -4.80 15.92 5.78
C GLY A 87 -5.02 14.41 5.74
N SER A 88 -3.94 13.66 5.98
CA SER A 88 -3.93 12.19 5.99
C SER A 88 -4.75 11.60 7.16
N GLY A 89 -4.79 12.29 8.30
CA GLY A 89 -5.53 11.85 9.48
C GLY A 89 -7.05 11.76 9.28
N MET A 90 -7.59 12.54 8.35
CA MET A 90 -9.03 12.68 8.10
C MET A 90 -9.52 11.84 6.90
N LEU A 91 -8.64 11.04 6.29
CA LEU A 91 -9.00 10.19 5.15
C LEU A 91 -10.07 9.16 5.55
N SER A 92 -11.02 8.90 4.65
CA SER A 92 -11.89 7.73 4.80
C SER A 92 -11.09 6.43 4.63
N GLU A 93 -11.61 5.31 5.16
CA GLU A 93 -10.88 4.05 5.14
C GLU A 93 -10.57 3.60 3.70
N GLU A 94 -11.47 3.88 2.76
CA GLU A 94 -11.33 3.50 1.36
C GLU A 94 -10.24 4.30 0.64
N LEU A 95 -10.12 5.59 0.95
CA LEU A 95 -9.06 6.45 0.40
C LEU A 95 -7.70 6.08 0.99
N LEU A 96 -7.64 5.82 2.30
CA LEU A 96 -6.42 5.35 2.96
C LEU A 96 -5.95 4.03 2.33
N LEU A 97 -6.84 3.04 2.19
CA LEU A 97 -6.51 1.76 1.58
C LEU A 97 -5.95 1.91 0.17
N LEU A 98 -6.52 2.80 -0.64
CA LEU A 98 -6.06 3.02 -2.00
C LEU A 98 -4.68 3.68 -2.03
N GLY A 99 -4.46 4.70 -1.20
CA GLY A 99 -3.19 5.41 -1.04
C GLY A 99 -2.08 4.50 -0.55
N SER A 100 -2.29 3.82 0.58
CA SER A 100 -1.33 2.87 1.17
C SER A 100 -0.97 1.76 0.19
N LEU A 101 -1.96 1.19 -0.53
CA LEU A 101 -1.67 0.15 -1.53
C LEU A 101 -0.81 0.67 -2.68
N LYS A 102 -0.99 1.93 -3.10
CA LYS A 102 -0.16 2.53 -4.14
C LYS A 102 1.28 2.70 -3.65
N MET A 103 1.48 3.30 -2.48
CA MET A 103 2.80 3.53 -1.88
C MET A 103 3.56 2.23 -1.65
N LEU A 104 2.89 1.17 -1.16
CA LEU A 104 3.47 -0.16 -1.03
C LEU A 104 3.96 -0.74 -2.37
N LYS A 105 3.20 -0.54 -3.46
CA LYS A 105 3.64 -0.98 -4.79
C LYS A 105 4.87 -0.25 -5.28
N GLU A 106 5.08 0.98 -4.84
CA GLU A 106 6.27 1.78 -5.10
C GLU A 106 7.42 1.53 -4.10
N LYS A 107 7.22 0.59 -3.16
CA LYS A 107 8.15 0.27 -2.07
C LYS A 107 8.43 1.46 -1.14
N GLU A 108 7.50 2.39 -1.04
CA GLU A 108 7.55 3.50 -0.10
C GLU A 108 7.02 3.06 1.28
N TYR A 109 7.69 2.09 1.89
CA TYR A 109 7.23 1.45 3.13
C TYR A 109 7.12 2.45 4.28
N LYS A 110 8.12 3.33 4.44
CA LYS A 110 8.13 4.37 5.48
C LYS A 110 6.98 5.35 5.32
N ASN A 111 6.76 5.88 4.11
CA ASN A 111 5.63 6.78 3.84
C ASN A 111 4.28 6.10 4.11
N THR A 112 4.19 4.80 3.82
CA THR A 112 2.99 4.01 4.12
C THR A 112 2.76 3.88 5.64
N LEU A 113 3.82 3.64 6.42
CA LEU A 113 3.75 3.59 7.88
C LEU A 113 3.28 4.93 8.44
N ASP A 114 3.98 6.02 8.10
CA ASP A 114 3.68 7.37 8.57
C ASP A 114 2.22 7.74 8.24
N LEU A 115 1.75 7.38 7.05
CA LEU A 115 0.37 7.60 6.61
C LEU A 115 -0.64 6.82 7.47
N ILE A 116 -0.43 5.52 7.69
CA ILE A 116 -1.36 4.68 8.45
C ILE A 116 -1.33 5.04 9.94
N GLU A 117 -0.16 5.31 10.53
CA GLU A 117 -0.03 5.73 11.93
C GLU A 117 -0.72 7.07 12.18
N THR A 118 -0.50 8.05 11.30
CA THR A 118 -1.19 9.34 11.37
C THR A 118 -2.71 9.14 11.31
N TRP A 119 -3.17 8.25 10.44
CA TRP A 119 -4.59 7.93 10.36
C TRP A 119 -5.11 7.24 11.63
N LEU A 120 -4.42 6.23 12.14
CA LEU A 120 -4.82 5.48 13.34
C LEU A 120 -4.93 6.38 14.58
N THR A 121 -4.02 7.35 14.74
CA THR A 121 -4.04 8.31 15.86
C THR A 121 -5.22 9.29 15.80
N CYS A 122 -5.80 9.48 14.61
CA CYS A 122 -6.93 10.39 14.38
C CYS A 122 -8.30 9.69 14.45
N GLN A 123 -8.35 8.37 14.71
CA GLN A 123 -9.62 7.63 14.74
C GLN A 123 -10.41 7.89 16.01
N THR A 124 -11.73 8.00 15.86
CA THR A 124 -12.64 8.24 16.98
C THR A 124 -13.00 6.95 17.71
N ASP A 125 -13.36 7.07 19.00
CA ASP A 125 -13.85 5.95 19.80
C ASP A 125 -15.11 5.32 19.17
N GLU A 126 -15.97 6.13 18.55
CA GLU A 126 -17.16 5.67 17.83
C GLU A 126 -16.78 4.77 16.63
N TYR A 127 -15.77 5.18 15.86
CA TYR A 127 -15.24 4.36 14.79
C TYR A 127 -14.70 3.03 15.33
N MET A 128 -13.87 3.07 16.37
CA MET A 128 -13.28 1.88 16.98
C MET A 128 -14.35 0.95 17.57
N ALA A 129 -15.41 1.49 18.17
CA ALA A 129 -16.55 0.73 18.66
C ALA A 129 -17.30 0.00 17.53
N ARG A 130 -17.50 0.64 16.38
CA ARG A 130 -18.08 0.00 15.18
C ARG A 130 -17.21 -1.14 14.67
N VAL A 131 -15.89 -0.95 14.64
CA VAL A 131 -14.93 -1.98 14.23
C VAL A 131 -14.94 -3.16 15.21
N ALA A 132 -14.89 -2.90 16.52
CA ALA A 132 -14.93 -3.92 17.56
C ALA A 132 -16.24 -4.73 17.53
N SER A 133 -17.36 -4.05 17.22
CA SER A 133 -18.66 -4.68 17.02
C SER A 133 -18.79 -5.44 15.68
N ASN A 134 -17.71 -5.53 14.91
CA ASN A 134 -17.66 -6.18 13.59
C ASN A 134 -18.65 -5.60 12.55
N MET A 135 -19.01 -4.32 12.70
CA MET A 135 -19.93 -3.63 11.79
C MET A 135 -19.28 -3.43 10.42
N GLN A 136 -20.03 -3.76 9.36
CA GLN A 136 -19.58 -3.60 7.98
C GLN A 136 -19.98 -2.23 7.43
N PRO A 137 -19.16 -1.59 6.57
CA PRO A 137 -17.90 -2.08 6.01
C PRO A 137 -16.65 -1.81 6.88
N SER A 138 -16.77 -1.00 7.93
CA SER A 138 -15.63 -0.49 8.72
C SER A 138 -14.73 -1.59 9.27
N ALA A 139 -15.30 -2.67 9.84
CA ALA A 139 -14.50 -3.78 10.37
C ALA A 139 -13.67 -4.51 9.29
N ARG A 140 -14.20 -4.61 8.06
CA ARG A 140 -13.45 -5.21 6.94
C ARG A 140 -12.34 -4.27 6.46
N ASN A 141 -12.62 -2.98 6.37
CA ASN A 141 -11.63 -2.01 5.93
C ASN A 141 -10.49 -1.88 6.96
N TYR A 142 -10.80 -1.82 8.25
CA TYR A 142 -9.81 -1.84 9.32
C TYR A 142 -8.87 -3.04 9.24
N ARG A 143 -9.41 -4.26 9.05
CA ARG A 143 -8.57 -5.46 8.87
C ARG A 143 -7.59 -5.32 7.70
N ARG A 144 -8.05 -4.77 6.57
CA ARG A 144 -7.19 -4.52 5.42
C ARG A 144 -6.13 -3.47 5.72
N ILE A 145 -6.47 -2.41 6.47
CA ILE A 145 -5.51 -1.39 6.89
C ILE A 145 -4.43 -2.02 7.77
N VAL A 146 -4.81 -2.88 8.73
CA VAL A 146 -3.87 -3.65 9.54
C VAL A 146 -2.98 -4.55 8.68
N GLU A 147 -3.54 -5.25 7.69
CA GLU A 147 -2.74 -6.05 6.76
C GLU A 147 -1.71 -5.20 5.99
N LEU A 148 -2.11 -4.02 5.49
CA LEU A 148 -1.18 -3.11 4.81
C LEU A 148 -0.12 -2.56 5.76
N TYR A 149 -0.48 -2.26 7.00
CA TYR A 149 0.44 -1.79 8.03
C TYR A 149 1.53 -2.82 8.36
N LEU A 150 1.12 -4.08 8.53
CA LEU A 150 2.06 -5.20 8.75
C LEU A 150 2.97 -5.41 7.54
N LEU A 151 2.41 -5.32 6.32
CA LEU A 151 3.21 -5.41 5.10
C LEU A 151 4.23 -4.27 5.00
N SER A 152 3.90 -3.04 5.43
CA SER A 152 4.87 -1.95 5.46
C SER A 152 5.96 -2.14 6.52
N LEU A 153 5.63 -2.67 7.71
CA LEU A 153 6.64 -2.98 8.73
C LEU A 153 7.59 -4.08 8.26
N VAL A 154 7.06 -5.16 7.70
CA VAL A 154 7.86 -6.25 7.14
C VAL A 154 8.68 -5.77 5.94
N GLY A 155 8.12 -4.94 5.06
CA GLY A 155 8.86 -4.32 3.96
C GLY A 155 10.00 -3.40 4.42
N ALA A 156 9.88 -2.82 5.61
CA ALA A 156 10.93 -2.06 6.29
C ALA A 156 11.86 -2.93 7.16
N HIS A 157 11.73 -4.26 7.11
CA HIS A 157 12.48 -5.24 7.89
C HIS A 157 12.28 -5.15 9.42
N ASP A 158 11.20 -4.51 9.88
CA ASP A 158 10.87 -4.41 11.31
C ASP A 158 9.83 -5.48 11.72
N TYR A 159 10.29 -6.72 11.74
CA TYR A 159 9.48 -7.87 12.18
C TYR A 159 9.10 -7.77 13.66
N SER A 160 9.94 -7.12 14.48
CA SER A 160 9.73 -7.00 15.91
C SER A 160 8.54 -6.09 16.22
N ALA A 161 8.46 -4.93 15.56
CA ALA A 161 7.32 -4.04 15.66
C ALA A 161 6.05 -4.66 15.10
N ALA A 162 6.14 -5.45 14.02
CA ALA A 162 4.97 -6.13 13.44
C ALA A 162 4.34 -7.13 14.43
N LEU A 163 5.16 -7.93 15.11
CA LEU A 163 4.69 -8.87 16.13
C LEU A 163 4.17 -8.15 17.37
N ALA A 164 4.87 -7.11 17.84
CA ALA A 164 4.42 -6.30 18.97
C ALA A 164 3.05 -5.65 18.68
N PHE A 165 2.87 -5.08 17.48
CA PHE A 165 1.59 -4.51 17.07
C PHE A 165 0.45 -5.53 17.14
N LEU A 166 0.66 -6.76 16.63
CA LEU A 166 -0.35 -7.83 16.70
C LEU A 166 -0.69 -8.24 18.13
N GLN A 167 0.32 -8.33 18.99
CA GLN A 167 0.14 -8.64 20.41
C GLN A 167 -0.78 -7.63 21.09
N TYR A 168 -0.52 -6.33 20.90
CA TYR A 168 -1.26 -5.25 21.56
C TYR A 168 -2.58 -4.86 20.87
N ASN A 169 -2.83 -5.28 19.63
CA ASN A 169 -4.06 -4.91 18.91
C ASN A 169 -5.31 -5.58 19.50
N THR A 170 -6.06 -4.92 20.37
CA THR A 170 -7.22 -5.55 21.05
C THR A 170 -8.43 -5.79 20.15
N ILE A 171 -8.46 -5.17 18.97
CA ILE A 171 -9.60 -5.19 18.05
C ILE A 171 -9.65 -6.47 17.22
N LEU A 172 -8.48 -7.04 16.88
CA LEU A 172 -8.42 -8.29 16.12
C LEU A 172 -8.74 -9.51 16.99
N GLY A 173 -9.58 -10.40 16.46
CA GLY A 173 -9.87 -11.68 17.10
C GLY A 173 -8.64 -12.59 17.17
N SER A 174 -8.54 -13.41 18.21
CA SER A 174 -7.39 -14.27 18.51
C SER A 174 -6.94 -15.16 17.33
N GLN A 175 -7.89 -15.75 16.60
CA GLN A 175 -7.60 -16.59 15.43
C GLN A 175 -6.97 -15.79 14.29
N GLN A 176 -7.41 -14.56 14.07
CA GLN A 176 -6.87 -13.69 13.02
C GLN A 176 -5.46 -13.23 13.37
N LYS A 177 -5.23 -12.83 14.63
CA LYS A 177 -3.89 -12.51 15.13
C LYS A 177 -2.91 -13.65 14.88
N LYS A 178 -3.27 -14.86 15.33
CA LYS A 178 -2.42 -16.05 15.14
C LYS A 178 -2.07 -16.29 13.67
N THR A 179 -3.04 -16.12 12.76
CA THR A 179 -2.81 -16.28 11.32
C THR A 179 -1.83 -15.24 10.77
N LEU A 180 -1.92 -14.00 11.24
CA LEU A 180 -1.01 -12.92 10.83
C LEU A 180 0.37 -13.06 11.46
N GLU A 181 0.47 -13.49 12.72
CA GLU A 181 1.72 -13.78 13.41
C GLU A 181 2.50 -14.90 12.71
N GLU A 182 1.83 -16.01 12.40
CA GLU A 182 2.41 -17.12 11.62
C GLU A 182 2.97 -16.63 10.28
N TYR A 183 2.26 -15.71 9.62
CA TYR A 183 2.69 -15.13 8.35
C TYR A 183 3.91 -14.21 8.48
N VAL A 184 3.95 -13.35 9.50
CA VAL A 184 5.13 -12.49 9.77
C VAL A 184 6.36 -13.33 10.08
N VAL A 185 6.21 -14.39 10.89
CA VAL A 185 7.30 -15.33 11.21
C VAL A 185 7.77 -16.08 9.95
N GLN A 186 6.84 -16.51 9.09
CA GLN A 186 7.19 -17.14 7.82
C GLN A 186 8.06 -16.23 6.97
N LEU A 187 7.65 -14.96 6.76
CA LEU A 187 8.42 -14.00 5.98
C LEU A 187 9.80 -13.71 6.59
N GLN A 188 9.89 -13.65 7.92
CA GLN A 188 11.17 -13.48 8.61
C GLN A 188 12.12 -14.67 8.35
N ASN A 189 11.59 -15.88 8.39
CA ASN A 189 12.39 -17.09 8.15
C ASN A 189 12.83 -17.20 6.68
N GLU A 190 11.96 -16.84 5.73
CA GLU A 190 12.29 -16.78 4.31
C GLU A 190 13.45 -15.80 4.03
N GLU A 191 13.43 -14.62 4.66
CA GLU A 191 14.53 -13.66 4.55
C GLU A 191 15.83 -14.20 5.17
N LYS A 192 15.77 -14.75 6.39
CA LYS A 192 16.95 -15.34 7.05
C LYS A 192 17.58 -16.44 6.19
N ALA A 193 16.76 -17.29 5.56
CA ALA A 193 17.22 -18.35 4.68
C ALA A 193 17.96 -17.82 3.43
N LEU A 194 17.54 -16.67 2.89
CA LEU A 194 18.22 -16.01 1.76
C LEU A 194 19.57 -15.38 2.18
N LEU A 195 19.69 -14.98 3.44
CA LEU A 195 20.89 -14.35 3.99
C LEU A 195 21.92 -15.35 4.53
N THR A 196 21.53 -16.58 4.86
CA THR A 196 22.48 -17.65 5.19
C THR A 196 23.29 -18.01 3.94
N PRO A 197 24.62 -17.77 3.92
CA PRO A 197 25.45 -18.22 2.83
C PRO A 197 25.39 -19.75 2.78
N VAL A 198 25.20 -20.30 1.58
CA VAL A 198 25.42 -21.71 1.34
C VAL A 198 26.90 -21.96 1.59
N SER A 199 27.25 -22.34 2.82
CA SER A 199 28.51 -23.00 3.12
C SER A 199 28.49 -24.30 2.34
N ASN A 200 28.90 -24.23 1.08
CA ASN A 200 29.25 -25.41 0.32
C ASN A 200 30.33 -26.11 1.12
N THR A 201 29.95 -27.27 1.65
CA THR A 201 30.83 -28.36 2.05
C THR A 201 31.88 -28.53 0.97
N ILE A 202 33.06 -27.97 1.18
CA ILE A 202 34.27 -28.51 0.58
C ILE A 202 34.44 -29.83 1.31
N GLU A 203 33.90 -30.91 0.76
CA GLU A 203 34.41 -32.25 1.02
C GLU A 203 35.87 -32.24 0.56
N SER A 204 36.77 -31.81 1.44
CA SER A 204 38.18 -32.12 1.33
C SER A 204 38.28 -33.63 1.38
N THR A 205 38.39 -34.24 0.21
CA THR A 205 38.87 -35.61 0.05
C THR A 205 40.23 -35.69 0.74
N VAL A 206 40.26 -36.27 1.93
CA VAL A 206 41.46 -36.59 2.68
C VAL A 206 42.21 -37.64 1.87
N VAL A 207 43.19 -37.21 1.08
CA VAL A 207 44.25 -38.09 0.60
C VAL A 207 45.24 -38.24 1.74
N GLU A 208 45.21 -39.43 2.35
CA GLU A 208 46.09 -39.89 3.41
C GLU A 208 47.54 -39.98 2.89
N LEU A 209 48.48 -39.28 3.53
CA LEU A 209 49.92 -39.57 3.44
C LEU A 209 50.56 -39.57 4.85
N PRO A 210 51.60 -40.40 5.06
CA PRO A 210 52.03 -40.92 6.36
C PRO A 210 52.92 -39.94 7.16
N PRO A 211 53.20 -40.24 8.45
CA PRO A 211 53.58 -39.24 9.43
C PRO A 211 55.09 -38.96 9.38
N VAL A 212 55.45 -37.68 9.52
CA VAL A 212 56.81 -37.24 9.83
C VAL A 212 56.81 -36.53 11.17
N THR A 213 57.67 -37.06 12.02
CA THR A 213 57.94 -36.69 13.41
C THR A 213 58.67 -35.35 13.51
N THR A 214 58.77 -34.87 14.76
CA THR A 214 59.74 -33.93 15.35
C THR A 214 59.44 -32.42 15.36
N ASP A 215 59.12 -31.99 16.58
CA ASP A 215 59.86 -31.02 17.39
C ASP A 215 59.51 -29.52 17.42
N LEU A 216 59.28 -29.09 18.66
CA LEU A 216 59.71 -27.85 19.31
C LEU A 216 59.61 -26.54 18.53
N ILE A 217 58.84 -25.58 19.07
CA ILE A 217 59.36 -24.31 19.63
C ILE A 217 58.19 -23.48 20.19
N LYS A 218 58.39 -23.01 21.43
CA LYS A 218 57.63 -21.98 22.16
C LYS A 218 58.26 -20.62 21.83
N PRO A 219 57.52 -19.50 21.72
CA PRO A 219 57.44 -18.56 22.85
C PRO A 219 56.07 -17.85 22.94
N THR A 220 55.44 -17.69 24.11
CA THR A 220 55.61 -16.58 25.08
C THR A 220 55.58 -15.18 24.45
N PHE A 221 54.55 -14.35 24.70
CA PHE A 221 54.68 -13.05 25.40
C PHE A 221 53.34 -12.26 25.57
N LYS A 222 53.06 -11.96 26.84
CA LYS A 222 52.55 -10.72 27.48
C LYS A 222 51.26 -10.00 27.02
N THR A 223 50.25 -10.16 27.89
CA THR A 223 49.56 -9.13 28.68
C THR A 223 49.98 -7.66 28.52
N ARG A 224 49.02 -6.77 28.30
CA ARG A 224 49.00 -5.42 28.90
C ARG A 224 47.56 -4.98 29.22
N ARG A 225 47.44 -4.41 30.41
CA ARG A 225 46.29 -3.95 31.17
C ARG A 225 46.14 -2.43 31.01
N ASP A 226 44.98 -1.94 31.43
CA ASP A 226 44.68 -0.59 31.97
C ASP A 226 44.59 0.57 30.95
N GLU A 227 43.73 1.59 31.07
CA GLU A 227 42.69 2.02 32.04
C GLU A 227 42.05 3.31 31.46
N GLY A 228 40.90 3.76 32.01
CA GLY A 228 40.38 5.14 31.89
C GLY A 228 38.94 5.24 31.34
N PHE A 229 37.85 5.30 32.14
CA PHE A 229 37.39 6.41 33.01
C PHE A 229 37.16 7.70 32.18
N CYS A 230 35.97 8.32 32.06
CA CYS A 230 34.99 8.75 33.06
C CYS A 230 33.55 8.88 32.53
N ASP A 231 32.57 8.58 33.39
CA ASP A 231 31.26 9.24 33.52
C ASP A 231 31.43 10.54 34.34
N PRO A 232 30.50 11.54 34.31
CA PRO A 232 29.57 11.63 35.46
C PRO A 232 28.19 12.30 35.25
N SER A 233 27.29 11.95 36.20
CA SER A 233 26.23 12.73 36.88
C SER A 233 24.95 13.10 36.08
N VAL A 234 23.71 12.80 36.49
CA VAL A 234 22.96 12.81 37.78
C VAL A 234 22.74 14.20 38.38
N GLN A 235 21.53 14.77 38.15
CA GLN A 235 20.71 15.58 39.09
C GLN A 235 19.24 15.35 38.68
N SER A 236 18.37 14.63 39.40
CA SER A 236 17.63 14.93 40.65
C SER A 236 16.89 16.27 40.71
N ILE A 237 15.56 16.25 40.48
CA ILE A 237 14.59 17.16 41.11
C ILE A 237 13.34 16.35 41.52
N ASN A 238 12.98 16.52 42.79
CA ASN A 238 11.84 15.99 43.50
C ASN A 238 10.72 17.05 43.64
N GLN A 239 9.48 16.54 43.72
CA GLN A 239 8.34 17.01 44.55
C GLN A 239 7.69 18.39 44.32
N ILE A 240 6.37 18.36 44.17
CA ILE A 240 5.29 19.10 44.92
C ILE A 240 3.97 18.34 44.59
N SER A 241 3.39 17.57 45.52
CA SER A 241 2.20 17.87 46.37
C SER A 241 0.90 18.11 45.56
N SER A 242 -0.06 17.18 45.47
CA SER A 242 -1.09 16.73 46.44
C SER A 242 -2.39 17.57 46.50
N SER A 243 -3.54 16.84 46.56
CA SER A 243 -4.93 17.23 46.84
C SER A 243 -5.67 18.02 45.75
N THR A 244 -6.85 17.58 45.27
CA THR A 244 -8.11 17.78 46.00
C THR A 244 -9.16 16.75 45.61
N GLU A 245 -9.84 16.26 46.64
CA GLU A 245 -11.01 15.39 46.66
C GLU A 245 -12.23 16.02 45.97
N ALA A 246 -13.01 15.24 45.24
CA ALA A 246 -14.42 15.54 45.02
C ALA A 246 -15.20 14.23 44.90
N SER A 247 -15.75 13.84 46.05
CA SER A 247 -16.84 12.89 46.20
C SER A 247 -18.01 13.25 45.27
N PHE A 248 -18.55 12.28 44.55
CA PHE A 248 -19.96 12.35 44.18
C PHE A 248 -20.65 10.99 44.28
N THR A 249 -21.85 11.09 44.83
CA THR A 249 -22.64 10.11 45.54
C THR A 249 -23.36 9.14 44.59
N GLN A 250 -23.35 7.85 44.94
CA GLN A 250 -24.26 6.83 44.43
C GLN A 250 -25.68 7.05 44.96
N GLN A 251 -26.71 6.87 44.13
CA GLN A 251 -28.01 6.29 44.52
C GLN A 251 -28.89 5.96 43.29
N PRO A 252 -29.99 5.16 43.40
CA PRO A 252 -30.02 3.79 42.90
C PRO A 252 -31.15 3.47 41.90
N VAL A 253 -31.02 2.29 41.27
CA VAL A 253 -32.03 1.27 40.91
C VAL A 253 -33.39 1.72 40.35
N SER A 254 -33.70 1.26 39.14
CA SER A 254 -35.03 0.74 38.80
C SER A 254 -34.94 -0.49 37.88
N GLU A 255 -35.42 -1.62 38.39
CA GLU A 255 -35.77 -2.86 37.69
C GLU A 255 -37.03 -2.58 36.81
N GLN A 256 -37.22 -3.09 35.59
CA GLN A 256 -37.76 -4.40 35.14
C GLN A 256 -38.35 -4.15 33.71
N PRO A 257 -38.86 -5.13 32.91
CA PRO A 257 -38.59 -6.56 32.83
C PRO A 257 -38.22 -7.04 31.39
N SER A 258 -37.77 -8.29 31.37
CA SER A 258 -37.42 -9.21 30.30
C SER A 258 -38.38 -9.31 29.10
N THR A 259 -37.81 -9.42 27.89
CA THR A 259 -38.47 -10.06 26.75
C THR A 259 -37.54 -11.08 26.10
N ASN A 260 -38.05 -12.31 26.03
CA ASN A 260 -37.44 -13.48 25.40
C ASN A 260 -37.13 -13.23 23.92
N ILE A 261 -35.90 -13.51 23.49
CA ILE A 261 -35.58 -13.72 22.07
C ILE A 261 -34.82 -15.04 21.90
N THR A 262 -35.43 -15.91 21.12
CA THR A 262 -35.04 -17.23 20.64
C THR A 262 -33.66 -17.23 19.96
N PRO A 263 -32.82 -18.27 20.11
CA PRO A 263 -31.50 -18.30 19.51
C PRO A 263 -31.57 -18.55 18.00
N VAL A 264 -31.21 -17.54 17.21
CA VAL A 264 -30.95 -17.66 15.77
C VAL A 264 -29.62 -18.37 15.54
N SER A 265 -29.64 -19.31 14.60
CA SER A 265 -28.58 -20.25 14.30
C SER A 265 -27.25 -19.59 13.92
N LYS A 266 -26.16 -20.14 14.47
CA LYS A 266 -24.77 -19.83 14.11
C LYS A 266 -24.50 -20.28 12.67
N ILE A 267 -24.51 -19.35 11.73
CA ILE A 267 -23.82 -19.52 10.44
C ILE A 267 -22.44 -18.92 10.59
N ALA A 268 -21.43 -19.77 10.77
CA ALA A 268 -20.03 -19.37 10.80
C ALA A 268 -19.59 -18.91 9.40
N PRO A 269 -19.08 -17.68 9.21
CA PRO A 269 -18.50 -17.28 7.94
C PRO A 269 -17.09 -17.89 7.83
N LYS A 270 -16.90 -18.80 6.86
CA LYS A 270 -15.57 -19.29 6.46
C LYS A 270 -14.69 -18.10 6.05
N SER A 271 -13.57 -17.91 6.76
CA SER A 271 -12.66 -16.79 6.56
C SER A 271 -11.84 -16.94 5.27
N ASN A 272 -12.18 -16.15 4.24
CA ASN A 272 -11.46 -16.04 2.97
C ASN A 272 -10.18 -15.15 3.03
N SER A 273 -9.63 -14.86 4.21
CA SER A 273 -8.49 -13.95 4.38
C SER A 273 -7.21 -14.47 3.72
N LYS A 274 -6.97 -15.79 3.80
CA LYS A 274 -5.82 -16.44 3.15
C LYS A 274 -5.80 -16.24 1.63
N THR A 275 -6.97 -16.16 0.98
CA THR A 275 -7.07 -16.10 -0.48
C THR A 275 -6.82 -14.71 -1.05
N ILE A 276 -7.11 -13.64 -0.29
CA ILE A 276 -6.91 -12.26 -0.75
C ILE A 276 -5.45 -11.86 -0.55
N LEU A 277 -4.89 -12.14 0.63
CA LEU A 277 -3.51 -11.77 0.93
C LEU A 277 -2.53 -12.56 0.08
N ALA A 278 -2.71 -13.88 -0.07
CA ALA A 278 -1.91 -14.70 -0.99
C ALA A 278 -2.04 -14.23 -2.46
N ARG A 279 -3.22 -13.77 -2.90
CA ARG A 279 -3.36 -13.17 -4.24
C ARG A 279 -2.65 -11.83 -4.36
N ILE A 280 -2.59 -11.02 -3.31
CA ILE A 280 -1.87 -9.74 -3.32
C ILE A 280 -0.36 -9.98 -3.31
N THR A 281 0.16 -10.88 -2.48
CA THR A 281 1.59 -11.23 -2.52
C THR A 281 1.97 -11.95 -3.80
N GLU A 282 1.15 -12.87 -4.30
CA GLU A 282 1.41 -13.55 -5.55
C GLU A 282 1.33 -12.59 -6.74
N THR A 283 0.39 -11.64 -6.75
CA THR A 283 0.37 -10.58 -7.77
C THR A 283 1.55 -9.65 -7.62
N MET A 284 1.99 -9.27 -6.42
CA MET A 284 3.17 -8.44 -6.19
C MET A 284 4.47 -9.14 -6.60
N ILE A 285 4.63 -10.43 -6.28
CA ILE A 285 5.79 -11.25 -6.68
C ILE A 285 5.79 -11.45 -8.20
N ARG A 286 4.63 -11.76 -8.82
CA ARG A 286 4.52 -11.86 -10.29
C ARG A 286 4.76 -10.51 -10.97
N TYR A 287 4.25 -9.40 -10.43
CA TYR A 287 4.46 -8.06 -10.99
C TYR A 287 5.90 -7.58 -10.82
N ALA A 288 6.56 -7.89 -9.70
CA ALA A 288 7.98 -7.62 -9.52
C ALA A 288 8.81 -8.36 -10.59
N LYS A 289 8.48 -9.64 -10.84
CA LYS A 289 9.12 -10.47 -11.87
C LYS A 289 8.81 -9.99 -13.30
N TYR A 290 7.60 -9.47 -13.55
CA TYR A 290 7.18 -8.95 -14.86
C TYR A 290 7.72 -7.54 -15.14
N SER A 291 7.68 -6.63 -14.17
CA SER A 291 8.17 -5.25 -14.28
C SER A 291 9.68 -5.22 -14.51
N GLN A 292 10.43 -6.06 -13.79
CA GLN A 292 11.87 -6.19 -13.98
C GLN A 292 12.24 -6.71 -15.38
N LYS A 293 11.47 -7.65 -15.95
CA LYS A 293 11.67 -8.11 -17.33
C LYS A 293 11.23 -7.10 -18.40
N ARG A 294 10.16 -6.34 -18.14
CA ARG A 294 9.60 -5.39 -19.13
C ARG A 294 10.43 -4.11 -19.23
N HIS A 295 10.96 -3.60 -18.12
CA HIS A 295 11.90 -2.48 -18.15
C HIS A 295 13.22 -2.85 -18.84
N TRP A 296 13.72 -4.08 -18.67
CA TRP A 296 14.88 -4.57 -19.41
C TRP A 296 14.62 -4.73 -20.92
N LEU A 297 13.46 -5.26 -21.30
CA LEU A 297 13.09 -5.41 -22.72
C LEU A 297 12.85 -4.05 -23.39
N ILE A 298 12.14 -3.12 -22.75
CA ILE A 298 11.85 -1.80 -23.34
C ILE A 298 13.12 -0.94 -23.38
N SER A 299 13.93 -0.95 -22.31
CA SER A 299 15.24 -0.26 -22.32
C SER A 299 16.18 -0.86 -23.36
N GLY A 300 16.20 -2.18 -23.52
CA GLY A 300 17.01 -2.87 -24.53
C GLY A 300 16.60 -2.50 -25.95
N ILE A 301 15.30 -2.44 -26.24
CA ILE A 301 14.78 -2.03 -27.56
C ILE A 301 15.11 -0.56 -27.85
N PHE A 302 14.99 0.33 -26.88
CA PHE A 302 15.33 1.74 -27.05
C PHE A 302 16.83 1.95 -27.32
N VAL A 303 17.70 1.27 -26.57
CA VAL A 303 19.15 1.31 -26.81
C VAL A 303 19.49 0.74 -28.19
N MET A 304 18.86 -0.36 -28.60
CA MET A 304 19.03 -0.93 -29.93
C MET A 304 18.62 0.05 -31.03
N LEU A 305 17.48 0.73 -30.89
CA LEU A 305 17.02 1.73 -31.87
C LEU A 305 17.95 2.93 -31.96
N ILE A 306 18.43 3.44 -30.83
CA ILE A 306 19.42 4.54 -30.80
C ILE A 306 20.73 4.10 -31.47
N LEU A 307 21.20 2.88 -31.21
CA LEU A 307 22.39 2.32 -31.84
C LEU A 307 22.19 2.16 -33.35
N LEU A 308 21.01 1.70 -33.79
CA LEU A 308 20.68 1.52 -35.20
C LEU A 308 20.59 2.86 -35.94
N MET A 309 20.01 3.89 -35.30
CA MET A 309 20.01 5.26 -35.84
C MET A 309 21.43 5.84 -35.90
N TRP A 310 22.26 5.58 -34.88
CA TRP A 310 23.65 6.02 -34.87
C TRP A 310 24.48 5.35 -35.97
N ILE A 311 24.35 4.03 -36.13
CA ILE A 311 24.99 3.27 -37.22
C ILE A 311 24.48 3.75 -38.57
N SER A 312 23.17 3.97 -38.73
CA SER A 312 22.59 4.49 -39.97
C SER A 312 23.15 5.88 -40.32
N ARG A 313 23.30 6.76 -39.32
CA ARG A 313 23.87 8.10 -39.49
C ARG A 313 25.37 8.05 -39.81
N LYS A 314 26.13 7.15 -39.19
CA LYS A 314 27.55 6.88 -39.50
C LYS A 314 27.74 6.26 -40.87
N MET A 315 26.84 5.37 -41.29
CA MET A 315 26.86 4.70 -42.59
C MET A 315 26.34 5.61 -43.71
N SER A 316 25.51 6.60 -43.43
CA SER A 316 25.11 7.65 -44.39
C SER A 316 26.30 8.50 -44.86
N ILE A 317 27.41 8.49 -44.10
CA ILE A 317 28.67 9.15 -44.48
C ILE A 317 29.46 8.27 -45.46
N LEU A 318 29.15 6.97 -45.55
CA LEU A 318 29.75 6.02 -46.49
C LEU A 318 28.76 5.75 -47.63
N GLN A 319 28.82 6.58 -48.66
CA GLN A 319 27.99 6.46 -49.86
C GLN A 319 28.23 5.12 -50.60
N HIS A 320 27.40 4.12 -50.33
CA HIS A 320 27.01 3.10 -51.31
C HIS A 320 25.53 2.75 -51.11
N LYS A 321 24.66 3.63 -51.63
CA LYS A 321 23.19 3.55 -51.50
C LYS A 321 22.58 2.25 -52.05
N GLY A 322 23.28 1.49 -52.89
CA GLY A 322 22.73 0.28 -53.52
C GLY A 322 22.72 -0.99 -52.64
N VAL A 323 23.69 -1.17 -51.75
CA VAL A 323 23.86 -2.43 -51.01
C VAL A 323 22.98 -2.47 -49.76
N ILE A 324 22.86 -1.33 -49.07
CA ILE A 324 22.07 -1.24 -47.82
C ILE A 324 20.57 -1.45 -48.11
N TYR A 325 20.04 -0.88 -49.21
CA TYR A 325 18.64 -1.12 -49.60
C TYR A 325 18.34 -2.58 -49.92
N ARG A 326 19.31 -3.33 -50.49
CA ARG A 326 19.14 -4.76 -50.75
C ARG A 326 19.12 -5.57 -49.45
N ILE A 327 20.01 -5.27 -48.51
CA ILE A 327 20.05 -5.98 -47.22
C ILE A 327 18.79 -5.66 -46.39
N LEU A 328 18.35 -4.40 -46.38
CA LEU A 328 17.15 -3.98 -45.66
C LEU A 328 15.86 -4.57 -46.28
N SER A 329 15.81 -4.69 -47.61
CA SER A 329 14.74 -5.39 -48.33
C SER A 329 14.69 -6.88 -48.00
N ILE A 330 15.84 -7.56 -47.96
CA ILE A 330 15.91 -8.98 -47.61
C ILE A 330 15.51 -9.22 -46.15
N ALA A 331 16.00 -8.38 -45.23
CA ALA A 331 15.65 -8.46 -43.81
C ALA A 331 14.16 -8.16 -43.59
N GLY A 332 13.62 -7.12 -44.24
CA GLY A 332 12.20 -6.76 -44.16
C GLY A 332 11.28 -7.87 -44.69
N ASN A 333 11.62 -8.48 -45.83
CA ASN A 333 10.85 -9.60 -46.38
C ASN A 333 10.87 -10.84 -45.48
N ARG A 334 11.99 -11.13 -44.82
CA ARG A 334 12.07 -12.24 -43.84
C ARG A 334 11.25 -11.96 -42.59
N LEU A 335 11.30 -10.73 -42.07
CA LEU A 335 10.50 -10.33 -40.91
C LEU A 335 9.00 -10.37 -41.20
N LEU A 336 8.59 -9.94 -42.39
CA LEU A 336 7.19 -9.98 -42.84
C LEU A 336 6.69 -11.42 -43.04
N THR A 337 7.54 -12.32 -43.56
CA THR A 337 7.19 -13.74 -43.72
C THR A 337 7.10 -14.47 -42.37
N THR A 338 8.01 -14.20 -41.44
CA THR A 338 7.92 -14.73 -40.07
C THR A 338 6.67 -14.22 -39.34
N ALA A 339 6.32 -12.93 -39.52
CA ALA A 339 5.08 -12.38 -38.97
C ALA A 339 3.82 -13.02 -39.58
N ARG A 340 3.80 -13.28 -40.90
CA ARG A 340 2.69 -13.99 -41.55
C ARG A 340 2.57 -15.45 -41.11
N MET A 341 3.67 -16.16 -40.92
CA MET A 341 3.66 -17.53 -40.42
C MET A 341 3.16 -17.60 -38.97
N GLY A 342 3.50 -16.60 -38.14
CA GLY A 342 2.98 -16.51 -36.77
C GLY A 342 1.47 -16.25 -36.69
N ILE A 343 0.92 -15.48 -37.63
CA ILE A 343 -0.53 -15.15 -37.66
C ILE A 343 -1.37 -16.35 -38.14
N ASN A 344 -0.85 -17.17 -39.06
CA ASN A 344 -1.55 -18.38 -39.53
C ASN A 344 -1.46 -19.57 -38.58
N ALA A 345 -0.62 -19.52 -37.54
CA ALA A 345 -0.51 -20.58 -36.53
C ALA A 345 -1.51 -20.43 -35.37
N GLN A 346 -2.39 -19.42 -35.43
CA GLN A 346 -3.38 -19.11 -34.38
C GLN A 346 -4.84 -19.27 -34.83
N PHE A 347 -5.07 -19.88 -35.99
CA PHE A 347 -6.40 -20.30 -36.45
C PHE A 347 -6.47 -21.82 -36.63
#